data_AF-A0A150HLA9-F1
#
_entry.id   AF-A0A150HLA9-F1
#
_cell.length_a   1.000
_cell.length_b   1.000
_cell.length_c   1.000
_cell.angle_alpha   90.00
_cell.angle_beta   90.00
_cell.angle_gamma   90.00
#
_symmetry.space_group_name_H-M   'P 1'
#
loop_
_entity.id
_entity.type
_entity.pdbx_description
1 polymer ?
#
loop_
_entity_poly.entity_id
_entity_poly.type
_entity_poly.pdbx_seq_one_letter_code
_entity_poly.pdbx_strand_id
1 'polypeptide(L)'
;MSRNLPIIKLIEAMNEQPIAFNKHYVFLGCGINGALMLSQLVYWTSRTKDSEGWIFKTHHEWTMETGLTRREQDTARQTLKSLGFISEKKEGVPRRVYFRVERENLYKALLEYSESIEISSMHNSAILNAQNSHTECTDAPDCMHNSAILNAQIRPSNTENTYREYTENTSDIICAENAPQKTKFKAKEFLIENGLSEQTASEYIDLRNKKKKPITQRALQLVFKQAQEAKLSNERVFQIIVVRGWESFKATWNWQETAQELEALETPVKTEMAKSDAPVAAPVLLRKEYKGAK
;
A
#
# COMPACT_ATOMS: atom_id res chain seq x y z
N MET A 1 -2.36 11.50 34.32
CA MET A 1 -3.81 11.23 34.43
C MET A 1 -4.13 10.03 33.55
N SER A 2 -4.46 8.90 34.16
CA SER A 2 -4.75 7.65 33.45
C SER A 2 -6.11 7.76 32.75
N ARG A 3 -6.14 7.79 31.42
CA ARG A 3 -7.39 7.81 30.65
C ARG A 3 -7.94 6.38 30.58
N ASN A 4 -8.56 5.92 31.66
CA ASN A 4 -9.43 4.76 31.60
C ASN A 4 -10.77 5.21 30.99
N LEU A 5 -10.77 5.48 29.68
CA LEU A 5 -12.00 5.66 28.91
C LEU A 5 -12.62 4.26 28.77
N PRO A 6 -13.81 3.99 29.34
CA PRO A 6 -14.48 2.72 29.11
C PRO A 6 -14.72 2.57 27.60
N ILE A 7 -14.35 1.41 27.05
CA ILE A 7 -14.27 1.14 25.61
C ILE A 7 -15.53 1.58 24.83
N ILE A 8 -16.70 1.43 25.45
CA ILE A 8 -18.01 1.82 24.90
C ILE A 8 -18.11 3.34 24.71
N LYS A 9 -17.66 4.15 25.68
CA LYS A 9 -17.72 5.62 25.58
C LYS A 9 -16.83 6.19 24.47
N LEU A 10 -15.71 5.53 24.16
CA LEU A 10 -14.85 5.97 23.06
C LEU A 10 -15.52 5.71 21.70
N ILE A 11 -16.16 4.55 21.54
CA ILE A 11 -16.88 4.20 20.30
C ILE A 11 -18.07 5.14 20.09
N GLU A 12 -18.84 5.40 21.14
CA GLU A 12 -19.96 6.36 21.09
C GLU A 12 -19.47 7.76 20.70
N ALA A 13 -18.41 8.27 21.34
CA ALA A 13 -17.84 9.58 21.04
C ALA A 13 -17.29 9.68 19.60
N MET A 14 -16.68 8.61 19.07
CA MET A 14 -16.19 8.58 17.68
C MET A 14 -17.31 8.45 16.65
N ASN A 15 -18.48 7.98 17.06
CA ASN A 15 -19.67 7.85 16.21
C ASN A 15 -20.61 9.06 16.30
N GLU A 16 -20.26 10.13 17.02
CA GLU A 16 -21.10 11.35 17.12
C GLU A 16 -21.20 12.14 15.81
N GLN A 17 -20.25 11.97 14.88
CA GLN A 17 -20.24 12.67 13.59
C GLN A 17 -20.14 11.70 12.40
N PRO A 18 -21.12 10.80 12.20
CA PRO A 18 -21.11 9.89 11.08
C PRO A 18 -21.46 10.64 9.79
N ILE A 19 -20.79 10.29 8.69
CA ILE A 19 -21.09 10.85 7.37
C ILE A 19 -22.03 9.90 6.63
N ALA A 20 -23.23 10.39 6.35
CA ALA A 20 -24.13 9.76 5.41
C ALA A 20 -23.81 10.20 3.98
N PHE A 21 -23.82 9.27 3.03
CA PHE A 21 -23.68 9.56 1.61
C PHE A 21 -24.75 8.83 0.80
N ASN A 22 -25.06 9.35 -0.38
CA ASN A 22 -26.08 8.75 -1.23
C ASN A 22 -25.49 7.59 -2.05
N LYS A 23 -25.99 6.37 -1.81
CA LYS A 23 -25.58 5.16 -2.54
C LYS A 23 -25.87 5.23 -4.05
N HIS A 24 -26.85 6.03 -4.49
CA HIS A 24 -27.19 6.14 -5.91
C HIS A 24 -26.04 6.69 -6.75
N TYR A 25 -25.20 7.56 -6.18
CA TYR A 25 -24.01 8.08 -6.88
C TYR A 25 -22.98 6.99 -7.19
N VAL A 26 -22.93 5.92 -6.40
CA VAL A 26 -22.06 4.77 -6.67
C VAL A 26 -22.48 4.09 -7.97
N PHE A 27 -23.80 3.93 -8.17
CA PHE A 27 -24.36 3.30 -9.37
C PHE A 27 -24.28 4.20 -10.62
N LEU A 28 -24.11 5.51 -10.46
CA LEU A 28 -23.75 6.43 -11.55
C LEU A 28 -22.27 6.33 -11.99
N GLY A 29 -21.49 5.42 -11.39
CA GLY A 29 -20.09 5.23 -11.74
C GLY A 29 -19.10 6.10 -10.95
N CYS A 30 -19.55 6.81 -9.91
CA CYS A 30 -18.66 7.63 -9.08
C CYS A 30 -17.69 6.79 -8.21
N GLY A 31 -18.02 5.50 -7.99
CA GLY A 31 -17.39 4.69 -6.96
C GLY A 31 -17.70 5.18 -5.54
N ILE A 32 -17.24 4.45 -4.51
CA ILE A 32 -17.54 4.79 -3.11
C ILE A 32 -16.93 6.15 -2.73
N ASN A 33 -15.66 6.37 -3.06
CA ASN A 33 -14.96 7.61 -2.69
C ASN A 33 -15.53 8.83 -3.43
N GLY A 34 -15.88 8.68 -4.72
CA GLY A 34 -16.52 9.74 -5.49
C GLY A 34 -17.93 10.04 -4.99
N ALA A 35 -18.73 9.02 -4.65
CA ALA A 35 -20.06 9.19 -4.08
C ALA A 35 -20.03 9.89 -2.72
N LEU A 36 -19.07 9.55 -1.86
CA LEU A 36 -18.84 10.19 -0.57
C LEU A 36 -18.49 11.68 -0.75
N MET A 37 -17.48 11.97 -1.58
CA MET A 37 -17.05 13.34 -1.85
C MET A 37 -18.15 14.18 -2.52
N LEU A 38 -18.89 13.60 -3.47
CA LEU A 38 -20.00 14.28 -4.15
C LEU A 38 -21.15 14.58 -3.18
N SER A 39 -21.52 13.64 -2.30
CA SER A 39 -22.54 13.87 -1.27
C SER A 39 -22.17 15.04 -0.37
N GLN A 40 -20.89 15.12 0.02
CA GLN A 40 -20.39 16.22 0.82
C GLN A 40 -20.40 17.55 0.06
N LEU A 41 -20.02 17.56 -1.23
CA LEU A 41 -20.12 18.76 -2.07
C LEU A 41 -21.57 19.25 -2.23
N VAL A 42 -22.53 18.34 -2.44
CA VAL A 42 -23.97 18.67 -2.51
C VAL A 42 -24.45 19.26 -1.18
N TYR A 43 -24.05 18.69 -0.05
CA TYR A 43 -24.36 19.22 1.28
C TYR A 43 -23.88 20.67 1.44
N TRP A 44 -22.62 20.95 1.07
CA TRP A 44 -22.05 22.29 1.15
C TRP A 44 -22.62 23.27 0.12
N THR A 45 -23.11 22.79 -1.03
CA THR A 45 -23.71 23.65 -2.06
C THR A 45 -24.94 24.38 -1.53
N SER A 46 -25.73 23.74 -0.66
CA SER A 46 -26.88 24.37 -0.01
C SER A 46 -26.52 25.36 1.12
N ARG A 47 -25.25 25.38 1.55
CA ARG A 47 -24.77 26.12 2.73
C ARG A 47 -23.71 27.17 2.40
N THR A 48 -23.28 27.25 1.15
CA THR A 48 -22.39 28.32 0.71
C THR A 48 -23.17 29.62 0.55
N LYS A 49 -22.50 30.75 0.83
CA LYS A 49 -23.05 32.10 0.62
C LYS A 49 -22.81 32.60 -0.80
N ASP A 50 -22.01 31.87 -1.57
CA ASP A 50 -21.67 32.24 -2.94
C ASP A 50 -22.85 31.97 -3.88
N SER A 51 -23.24 32.98 -4.66
CA SER A 51 -24.37 32.87 -5.61
C SER A 51 -24.09 31.86 -6.72
N GLU A 52 -22.82 31.71 -7.08
CA GLU A 52 -22.35 30.78 -8.11
C GLU A 52 -22.15 29.35 -7.58
N GLY A 53 -22.29 29.15 -6.26
CA GLY A 53 -22.17 27.83 -5.64
C GLY A 53 -20.75 27.29 -5.53
N TRP A 54 -19.71 28.13 -5.62
CA TRP A 54 -18.34 27.69 -5.42
C TRP A 54 -18.04 27.43 -3.94
N ILE A 55 -17.36 26.33 -3.68
CA ILE A 55 -16.97 25.87 -2.36
C ILE A 55 -15.46 25.74 -2.33
N PHE A 56 -14.82 26.44 -1.39
CA PHE A 56 -13.41 26.24 -1.09
C PHE A 56 -13.25 25.22 0.02
N LYS A 57 -12.38 24.23 -0.21
CA LYS A 57 -11.88 23.32 0.82
C LYS A 57 -10.45 22.92 0.53
N THR A 58 -9.65 22.87 1.58
CA THR A 58 -8.29 22.34 1.56
C THR A 58 -8.31 20.81 1.56
N HIS A 59 -7.19 20.20 1.16
CA HIS A 59 -6.99 18.75 1.28
C HIS A 59 -7.13 18.25 2.71
N HIS A 60 -6.67 19.04 3.69
CA HIS A 60 -6.75 18.66 5.10
C HIS A 60 -8.19 18.66 5.59
N GLU A 61 -8.98 19.68 5.27
CA GLU A 61 -10.41 19.70 5.59
C GLU A 61 -11.16 18.53 4.94
N TRP A 62 -10.84 18.21 3.68
CA TRP A 62 -11.38 17.03 3.01
C TRP A 62 -11.05 15.73 3.75
N THR A 63 -9.81 15.56 4.21
CA THR A 63 -9.41 14.37 4.99
C THR A 63 -10.12 14.34 6.34
N MET A 64 -10.23 15.47 7.03
CA MET A 64 -10.90 15.56 8.33
C MET A 64 -12.40 15.24 8.24
N GLU A 65 -13.06 15.65 7.16
CA GLU A 65 -14.45 15.30 6.91
C GLU A 65 -14.54 13.84 6.48
N THR A 66 -13.99 13.49 5.33
CA THR A 66 -14.31 12.21 4.67
C THR A 66 -13.43 11.02 5.07
N GLY A 67 -12.33 11.25 5.77
CA GLY A 67 -11.31 10.22 6.02
C GLY A 67 -10.48 9.85 4.78
N LEU A 68 -10.77 10.40 3.60
CA LEU A 68 -10.06 10.08 2.37
C LEU A 68 -8.62 10.60 2.38
N THR A 69 -7.70 9.74 1.96
CA THR A 69 -6.31 10.13 1.70
C THR A 69 -6.23 11.08 0.51
N ARG A 70 -5.13 11.83 0.39
CA ARG A 70 -4.91 12.75 -0.74
C ARG A 70 -5.06 12.08 -2.10
N ARG A 71 -4.56 10.84 -2.25
CA ARG A 71 -4.67 10.09 -3.52
C ARG A 71 -6.11 9.71 -3.81
N GLU A 72 -6.86 9.27 -2.81
CA GLU A 72 -8.27 8.93 -2.98
C GLU A 72 -9.12 10.16 -3.31
N GLN A 73 -8.81 11.31 -2.70
CA GLN A 73 -9.42 12.59 -3.08
C GLN A 73 -9.12 12.93 -4.54
N ASP A 74 -7.86 12.85 -4.98
CA ASP A 74 -7.49 13.19 -6.35
C ASP A 74 -8.14 12.24 -7.37
N THR A 75 -8.21 10.94 -7.08
CA THR A 75 -8.96 9.97 -7.91
C THR A 75 -10.46 10.28 -7.93
N ALA A 76 -11.07 10.52 -6.78
CA ALA A 76 -12.49 10.86 -6.68
C ALA A 76 -12.82 12.13 -7.48
N ARG A 77 -11.98 13.17 -7.36
CA ARG A 77 -12.09 14.41 -8.13
C ARG A 77 -11.98 14.16 -9.62
N GLN A 78 -11.00 13.39 -10.06
CA GLN A 78 -10.83 13.07 -11.47
C GLN A 78 -12.04 12.31 -12.03
N THR A 79 -12.58 11.33 -11.29
CA THR A 79 -13.79 10.60 -11.66
C THR A 79 -14.98 11.53 -11.79
N LEU A 80 -15.26 12.35 -10.77
CA LEU A 80 -16.40 13.26 -10.76
C LEU A 80 -16.33 14.32 -11.88
N LYS A 81 -15.12 14.78 -12.23
CA LYS A 81 -14.90 15.66 -13.38
C LYS A 81 -15.14 14.95 -14.71
N SER A 82 -14.65 13.71 -14.84
CA SER A 82 -14.85 12.92 -16.07
C SER A 82 -16.32 12.61 -16.33
N LEU A 83 -17.11 12.43 -15.27
CA LEU A 83 -18.57 12.25 -15.33
C LEU A 83 -19.32 13.59 -15.52
N GLY A 84 -18.62 14.73 -15.45
CA GLY A 84 -19.23 16.05 -15.59
C GLY A 84 -20.10 16.47 -14.40
N PHE A 85 -19.95 15.86 -13.23
CA PHE A 85 -20.74 16.18 -12.03
C PHE A 85 -20.17 17.33 -11.21
N ILE A 86 -18.87 17.63 -11.38
CA ILE A 86 -18.23 18.75 -10.70
C ILE A 86 -17.34 19.55 -11.65
N SER A 87 -17.23 20.85 -11.36
CA SER A 87 -16.23 21.75 -11.92
C SER A 87 -15.22 22.17 -10.86
N GLU A 88 -13.98 22.41 -11.29
CA GLU A 88 -12.91 22.88 -10.43
C GLU A 88 -12.23 24.10 -11.04
N LYS A 89 -12.00 25.13 -10.22
CA LYS A 89 -11.18 26.28 -10.60
C LYS A 89 -10.10 26.55 -9.57
N LYS A 90 -8.99 27.13 -10.02
CA LYS A 90 -7.88 27.51 -9.15
C LYS A 90 -7.72 29.03 -9.18
N GLU A 91 -7.90 29.69 -8.03
CA GLU A 91 -7.89 31.16 -7.94
C GLU A 91 -7.10 31.65 -6.72
N GLY A 92 -6.62 32.89 -6.79
CA GLY A 92 -5.96 33.61 -5.70
C GLY A 92 -4.48 33.28 -5.48
N VAL A 93 -3.87 34.01 -4.55
CA VAL A 93 -2.52 33.80 -4.02
C VAL A 93 -2.61 33.82 -2.48
N PRO A 94 -2.23 32.74 -1.77
CA PRO A 94 -1.80 31.43 -2.30
C PRO A 94 -2.92 30.74 -3.10
N ARG A 95 -2.54 29.88 -4.05
CA ARG A 95 -3.46 29.25 -5.00
C ARG A 95 -4.43 28.31 -4.28
N ARG A 96 -5.73 28.59 -4.37
CA ARG A 96 -6.81 27.81 -3.75
C ARG A 96 -7.63 27.07 -4.79
N VAL A 97 -8.11 25.88 -4.46
CA VAL A 97 -9.00 25.09 -5.33
C VAL A 97 -10.44 25.28 -4.88
N TYR A 98 -11.29 25.71 -5.79
CA TYR A 98 -12.72 25.84 -5.59
C TYR A 98 -13.44 24.77 -6.40
N PHE A 99 -14.51 24.22 -5.82
CA PHE A 99 -15.34 23.17 -6.37
C PHE A 99 -16.76 23.70 -6.59
N ARG A 100 -17.41 23.27 -7.66
CA ARG A 100 -18.83 23.53 -7.91
C ARG A 100 -19.50 22.24 -8.37
N VAL A 101 -20.68 21.95 -7.86
CA VAL A 101 -21.50 20.83 -8.35
C VAL A 101 -22.27 21.29 -9.59
N GLU A 102 -22.15 20.55 -10.68
CA GLU A 102 -22.95 20.74 -11.89
C GLU A 102 -24.30 20.05 -11.70
N ARG A 103 -25.25 20.77 -11.09
CA ARG A 103 -26.52 20.20 -10.60
C ARG A 103 -27.38 19.66 -11.73
N GLU A 104 -27.37 20.32 -12.88
CA GLU A 104 -28.16 19.95 -14.05
C GLU A 104 -27.69 18.61 -14.62
N ASN A 105 -26.37 18.40 -14.72
CA ASN A 105 -25.78 17.14 -15.16
C ASN A 105 -26.07 16.00 -14.16
N LEU A 106 -25.92 16.29 -12.87
CA LEU A 106 -26.21 15.32 -11.81
C LEU A 106 -27.69 14.93 -11.79
N TYR A 107 -28.59 15.90 -11.92
CA TYR A 107 -30.03 15.66 -11.98
C TYR A 107 -30.41 14.79 -13.18
N LYS A 108 -29.90 15.12 -14.37
CA LYS A 108 -30.12 14.33 -15.58
C LYS A 108 -29.65 12.89 -15.41
N ALA A 109 -28.45 12.67 -14.88
CA ALA A 109 -27.91 11.33 -14.65
C ALA A 109 -28.75 10.53 -13.64
N LEU A 110 -29.26 11.19 -12.58
CA LEU A 110 -30.15 10.55 -11.61
C LEU A 110 -31.51 10.19 -12.21
N LEU A 111 -32.05 11.05 -13.07
CA LEU A 111 -33.33 10.81 -13.75
C LEU A 111 -33.23 9.62 -14.70
N GLU A 112 -32.22 9.61 -15.57
CA GLU A 112 -31.90 8.47 -16.46
C GLU A 112 -31.70 7.17 -15.66
N TYR A 113 -30.98 7.24 -14.54
CA TYR A 113 -30.79 6.10 -13.67
C TYR A 113 -32.10 5.62 -13.03
N SER A 114 -32.99 6.52 -12.60
CA SER A 114 -34.29 6.15 -12.02
C SER A 114 -35.19 5.43 -13.04
N GLU A 115 -35.23 5.90 -14.28
CA GLU A 115 -35.98 5.25 -15.37
C GLU A 115 -35.45 3.84 -15.66
N SER A 116 -34.12 3.66 -15.63
CA SER A 116 -33.50 2.34 -15.83
C SER A 116 -33.83 1.32 -14.72
N ILE A 117 -34.02 1.80 -13.48
CA ILE A 117 -34.43 0.96 -12.36
C ILE A 117 -35.86 0.48 -12.56
N GLU A 118 -36.78 1.36 -12.96
CA GLU A 118 -38.19 1.02 -13.16
C GLU A 118 -38.35 -0.05 -14.24
N ILE A 119 -37.63 0.07 -15.36
CA ILE A 119 -37.65 -0.93 -16.45
C ILE A 119 -37.16 -2.30 -15.96
N SER A 120 -36.08 -2.32 -15.17
CA SER A 120 -35.50 -3.54 -14.61
C SER A 120 -36.42 -4.21 -13.58
N SER A 121 -37.16 -3.41 -12.81
CA SER A 121 -38.17 -3.89 -11.86
C SER A 121 -39.37 -4.52 -12.57
N MET A 122 -39.82 -3.95 -13.70
CA MET A 122 -40.97 -4.48 -14.46
C MET A 122 -40.66 -5.80 -15.19
N HIS A 123 -39.41 -6.02 -15.62
CA HIS A 123 -39.02 -7.28 -16.25
C HIS A 123 -39.02 -8.47 -15.27
N ASN A 124 -38.77 -8.23 -13.97
CA ASN A 124 -38.78 -9.29 -12.95
C ASN A 124 -40.20 -9.68 -12.53
N SER A 125 -41.17 -8.76 -12.54
CA SER A 125 -42.58 -9.07 -12.23
C SER A 125 -43.29 -9.84 -13.35
N ALA A 126 -42.87 -9.70 -14.62
CA ALA A 126 -43.46 -10.44 -15.74
C ALA A 126 -43.09 -11.93 -15.75
N ILE A 127 -41.99 -12.31 -15.09
CA ILE A 127 -41.50 -13.70 -15.02
C ILE A 127 -42.19 -14.50 -13.90
N LEU A 128 -42.83 -13.83 -12.92
CA LEU A 128 -43.47 -14.48 -11.76
C LEU A 128 -44.91 -14.97 -11.99
N ASN A 129 -45.47 -14.77 -13.18
CA ASN A 129 -46.83 -15.23 -13.52
C ASN A 129 -46.86 -16.47 -14.44
N ALA A 130 -45.73 -17.18 -14.62
CA ALA A 130 -45.76 -18.49 -15.27
C ALA A 130 -46.40 -19.52 -14.33
N GLN A 131 -47.57 -20.03 -14.72
CA GLN A 131 -48.40 -20.94 -13.94
C GLN A 131 -47.61 -22.17 -13.47
N ASN A 132 -47.64 -22.41 -12.16
CA ASN A 132 -47.16 -23.61 -11.51
C ASN A 132 -48.01 -24.82 -11.95
N SER A 133 -47.64 -25.46 -13.06
CA SER A 133 -48.10 -26.81 -13.38
C SER A 133 -47.20 -27.81 -12.68
N HIS A 134 -47.72 -28.37 -11.59
CA HIS A 134 -47.14 -29.47 -10.84
C HIS A 134 -46.92 -30.67 -11.78
N THR A 135 -45.66 -31.05 -12.03
CA THR A 135 -45.32 -32.36 -12.57
C THR A 135 -44.25 -33.00 -11.69
N GLU A 136 -44.61 -34.18 -11.21
CA GLU A 136 -43.88 -34.99 -10.25
C GLU A 136 -42.52 -35.45 -10.77
N CYS A 137 -41.63 -35.62 -9.79
CA CYS A 137 -40.26 -36.10 -9.89
C CYS A 137 -40.22 -37.51 -10.51
N THR A 138 -39.45 -37.70 -11.58
CA THR A 138 -38.84 -38.99 -11.90
C THR A 138 -37.38 -38.79 -12.28
N ASP A 139 -36.60 -39.83 -11.97
CA ASP A 139 -35.19 -39.82 -11.62
C ASP A 139 -34.20 -39.20 -12.62
N ALA A 140 -33.11 -38.66 -12.05
CA ALA A 140 -31.97 -38.15 -12.78
C ALA A 140 -31.20 -39.25 -13.52
N PRO A 141 -30.69 -38.92 -14.72
CA PRO A 141 -29.37 -39.38 -15.10
C PRO A 141 -28.40 -38.22 -15.36
N ASP A 142 -27.18 -38.52 -14.97
CA ASP A 142 -25.96 -37.73 -14.97
C ASP A 142 -25.55 -37.25 -16.38
N CYS A 143 -25.32 -35.95 -16.53
CA CYS A 143 -24.33 -35.46 -17.49
C CYS A 143 -23.75 -34.11 -17.00
N MET A 144 -22.56 -34.18 -16.41
CA MET A 144 -21.63 -33.05 -16.39
C MET A 144 -21.38 -32.54 -17.82
N HIS A 145 -21.83 -31.32 -18.16
CA HIS A 145 -20.96 -30.30 -18.78
C HIS A 145 -21.61 -28.91 -18.89
N ASN A 146 -20.87 -27.92 -18.36
CA ASN A 146 -20.79 -26.51 -18.75
C ASN A 146 -22.08 -25.67 -18.79
N SER A 147 -22.42 -25.07 -17.66
CA SER A 147 -23.11 -23.78 -17.68
C SER A 147 -22.37 -22.74 -16.82
N ALA A 148 -21.92 -21.69 -17.53
CA ALA A 148 -21.63 -20.35 -17.04
C ALA A 148 -20.66 -20.19 -15.86
N ILE A 149 -19.36 -20.43 -16.11
CA ILE A 149 -18.35 -19.54 -15.53
C ILE A 149 -18.48 -18.20 -16.24
N LEU A 150 -19.20 -17.27 -15.61
CA LEU A 150 -19.15 -15.87 -15.98
C LEU A 150 -17.72 -15.42 -15.66
N ASN A 151 -16.86 -15.39 -16.68
CA ASN A 151 -15.51 -14.83 -16.60
C ASN A 151 -15.60 -13.32 -16.34
N ALA A 152 -15.88 -12.93 -15.11
CA ALA A 152 -15.40 -11.65 -14.60
C ALA A 152 -13.88 -11.80 -14.50
N GLN A 153 -13.18 -11.46 -15.58
CA GLN A 153 -11.73 -11.23 -15.56
C GLN A 153 -11.47 -10.11 -14.55
N ILE A 154 -11.27 -10.48 -13.30
CA ILE A 154 -10.51 -9.68 -12.35
C ILE A 154 -9.08 -9.72 -12.89
N ARG A 155 -8.77 -8.81 -13.82
CA ARG A 155 -7.37 -8.45 -14.06
C ARG A 155 -6.84 -7.93 -12.73
N PRO A 156 -5.78 -8.52 -12.15
CA PRO A 156 -4.99 -7.78 -11.19
C PRO A 156 -4.40 -6.59 -11.95
N SER A 157 -5.02 -5.41 -11.84
CA SER A 157 -4.37 -4.19 -12.30
C SER A 157 -3.19 -3.98 -11.37
N ASN A 158 -2.00 -4.33 -11.84
CA ASN A 158 -0.74 -3.88 -11.26
C ASN A 158 -0.73 -2.36 -11.36
N THR A 159 -1.26 -1.70 -10.33
CA THR A 159 -1.13 -0.25 -10.20
C THR A 159 0.28 -0.03 -9.69
N GLU A 160 1.20 0.15 -10.63
CA GLU A 160 2.54 0.62 -10.36
C GLU A 160 2.43 1.96 -9.65
N ASN A 161 2.68 1.94 -8.35
CA ASN A 161 2.86 3.08 -7.49
C ASN A 161 4.21 3.75 -7.82
N THR A 162 4.30 4.36 -9.01
CA THR A 162 5.35 5.31 -9.37
C THR A 162 5.25 6.52 -8.43
N TYR A 163 6.10 6.53 -7.41
CA TYR A 163 6.38 7.72 -6.62
C TYR A 163 7.13 8.70 -7.52
N ARG A 164 6.43 9.69 -8.10
CA ARG A 164 7.09 10.86 -8.68
C ARG A 164 7.44 11.81 -7.54
N GLU A 165 8.72 11.86 -7.18
CA GLU A 165 9.28 12.96 -6.39
C GLU A 165 9.17 14.24 -7.22
N TYR A 166 8.19 15.07 -6.91
CA TYR A 166 8.21 16.46 -7.35
C TYR A 166 9.11 17.23 -6.38
N THR A 167 10.35 17.46 -6.79
CA THR A 167 11.12 18.57 -6.23
C THR A 167 10.57 19.83 -6.90
N GLU A 168 9.69 20.55 -6.19
CA GLU A 168 9.30 21.89 -6.61
C GLU A 168 10.50 22.81 -6.42
N ASN A 169 11.31 22.93 -7.46
CA ASN A 169 12.30 23.99 -7.60
C ASN A 169 11.49 25.26 -7.95
N THR A 170 11.12 26.02 -6.91
CA THR A 170 10.75 27.44 -7.08
C THR A 170 12.05 28.20 -7.28
N SER A 171 12.28 28.65 -8.52
CA SER A 171 13.17 29.73 -8.99
C SER A 171 13.43 29.39 -10.48
N ASP A 172 13.22 30.23 -11.50
CA ASP A 172 13.39 31.67 -11.60
C ASP A 172 12.72 32.20 -12.88
N ILE A 173 12.29 33.47 -12.85
CA ILE A 173 12.84 34.42 -13.82
C ILE A 173 13.51 35.51 -12.98
N ILE A 174 14.84 35.55 -13.00
CA ILE A 174 15.67 36.72 -13.34
C ILE A 174 17.13 36.26 -13.34
N CYS A 175 17.85 36.69 -14.37
CA CYS A 175 19.26 36.45 -14.65
C CYS A 175 20.17 36.76 -13.46
N ALA A 176 21.00 35.78 -13.07
CA ALA A 176 22.29 36.03 -12.42
C ALA A 176 23.22 34.85 -12.74
N GLU A 177 24.36 35.17 -13.34
CA GLU A 177 25.44 34.24 -13.64
C GLU A 177 25.98 33.62 -12.34
N ASN A 178 26.29 32.31 -12.37
CA ASN A 178 26.85 31.45 -11.32
C ASN A 178 25.84 30.62 -10.50
N ALA A 179 25.44 29.45 -11.03
CA ALA A 179 24.77 28.39 -10.28
C ALA A 179 25.62 27.11 -10.23
N PRO A 180 25.80 26.45 -9.06
CA PRO A 180 26.56 25.22 -8.93
C PRO A 180 25.78 24.03 -9.50
N GLN A 181 26.46 23.20 -10.30
CA GLN A 181 25.88 22.01 -10.92
C GLN A 181 25.45 21.00 -9.83
N LYS A 182 24.15 20.69 -9.72
CA LYS A 182 23.64 19.60 -8.87
C LYS A 182 24.12 18.25 -9.45
N THR A 183 25.10 17.63 -8.81
CA THR A 183 25.60 16.29 -9.14
C THR A 183 24.58 15.22 -8.78
N LYS A 184 24.34 14.25 -9.68
CA LYS A 184 23.45 13.12 -9.43
C LYS A 184 24.01 12.24 -8.30
N PHE A 185 23.19 11.91 -7.30
CA PHE A 185 23.58 11.06 -6.18
C PHE A 185 23.98 9.66 -6.67
N LYS A 186 25.20 9.24 -6.36
CA LYS A 186 25.74 7.92 -6.73
C LYS A 186 25.63 6.96 -5.55
N ALA A 187 24.56 6.16 -5.55
CA ALA A 187 24.23 5.27 -4.44
C ALA A 187 25.31 4.21 -4.13
N LYS A 188 25.95 3.63 -5.16
CA LYS A 188 26.98 2.60 -4.98
C LYS A 188 28.23 3.14 -4.26
N GLU A 189 28.72 4.31 -4.68
CA GLU A 189 29.87 4.98 -4.05
C GLU A 189 29.56 5.33 -2.58
N PHE A 190 28.36 5.89 -2.32
CA PHE A 190 27.94 6.25 -0.97
C PHE A 190 27.81 5.05 -0.01
N LEU A 191 27.39 3.89 -0.49
CA LEU A 191 27.31 2.67 0.33
C LEU A 191 28.72 2.15 0.69
N ILE A 192 29.63 2.13 -0.27
CA ILE A 192 31.02 1.69 -0.05
C ILE A 192 31.73 2.60 0.95
N GLU A 193 31.55 3.92 0.85
CA GLU A 193 32.08 4.91 1.81
C GLU A 193 31.60 4.67 3.25
N ASN A 194 30.41 4.09 3.43
CA ASN A 194 29.83 3.79 4.74
C ASN A 194 30.12 2.36 5.22
N GLY A 195 31.09 1.68 4.61
CA GLY A 195 31.62 0.39 5.06
C GLY A 195 30.86 -0.84 4.57
N LEU A 196 30.21 -0.75 3.41
CA LEU A 196 29.61 -1.90 2.75
C LEU A 196 30.57 -2.54 1.72
N SER A 197 30.47 -3.85 1.57
CA SER A 197 31.13 -4.57 0.47
C SER A 197 30.49 -4.23 -0.89
N GLU A 198 31.27 -4.34 -1.96
CA GLU A 198 30.78 -4.09 -3.32
C GLU A 198 29.66 -5.09 -3.72
N GLN A 199 29.73 -6.31 -3.20
CA GLN A 199 28.75 -7.36 -3.44
C GLN A 199 27.42 -7.01 -2.78
N THR A 200 27.40 -6.77 -1.47
CA THR A 200 26.18 -6.43 -0.73
C THR A 200 25.56 -5.11 -1.20
N ALA A 201 26.38 -4.12 -1.60
CA ALA A 201 25.88 -2.89 -2.19
C ALA A 201 25.16 -3.14 -3.52
N SER A 202 25.69 -4.01 -4.38
CA SER A 202 25.08 -4.36 -5.67
C SER A 202 23.78 -5.14 -5.47
N GLU A 203 23.78 -6.15 -4.59
CA GLU A 203 22.59 -6.94 -4.26
C GLU A 203 21.45 -6.08 -3.66
N TYR A 204 21.79 -5.12 -2.81
CA TYR A 204 20.82 -4.18 -2.26
C TYR A 204 20.24 -3.24 -3.33
N ILE A 205 21.08 -2.77 -4.26
CA ILE A 205 20.63 -1.97 -5.41
C ILE A 205 19.68 -2.79 -6.29
N ASP A 206 20.01 -4.05 -6.55
CA ASP A 206 19.16 -4.95 -7.34
C ASP A 206 17.82 -5.24 -6.64
N LEU A 207 17.84 -5.47 -5.31
CA LEU A 207 16.63 -5.60 -4.50
C LEU A 207 15.74 -4.36 -4.59
N ARG A 208 16.35 -3.16 -4.48
CA ARG A 208 15.66 -1.86 -4.58
C ARG A 208 15.06 -1.63 -5.96
N ASN A 209 15.81 -1.94 -7.00
CA ASN A 209 15.38 -1.83 -8.40
C ASN A 209 14.21 -2.80 -8.68
N LYS A 210 14.31 -4.05 -8.23
CA LYS A 210 13.24 -5.06 -8.35
C LYS A 210 11.95 -4.61 -7.66
N LYS A 211 12.06 -3.90 -6.54
CA LYS A 211 10.92 -3.33 -5.80
C LYS A 211 10.45 -1.95 -6.30
N LYS A 212 11.09 -1.39 -7.34
CA LYS A 212 10.81 -0.06 -7.89
C LYS A 212 10.84 1.05 -6.82
N LYS A 213 11.79 0.99 -5.87
CA LYS A 213 11.97 2.00 -4.81
C LYS A 213 13.23 2.84 -5.07
N PRO A 214 13.13 4.19 -5.14
CA PRO A 214 14.30 5.02 -5.34
C PRO A 214 15.26 4.93 -4.15
N ILE A 215 16.57 4.88 -4.43
CA ILE A 215 17.62 4.86 -3.42
C ILE A 215 18.01 6.30 -3.11
N THR A 216 17.44 6.85 -2.03
CA THR A 216 17.72 8.22 -1.58
C THR A 216 18.73 8.21 -0.43
N GLN A 217 19.58 9.25 -0.36
CA GLN A 217 20.58 9.40 0.71
C GLN A 217 19.94 9.35 2.11
N ARG A 218 18.77 9.97 2.29
CA ARG A 218 18.05 10.01 3.57
C ARG A 218 17.55 8.64 4.01
N ALA A 219 17.13 7.79 3.08
CA ALA A 219 16.73 6.43 3.39
C ALA A 219 17.91 5.59 3.89
N LEU A 220 19.09 5.74 3.26
CA LEU A 220 20.32 5.08 3.70
C LEU A 220 20.78 5.58 5.07
N GLN A 221 20.76 6.90 5.30
CA GLN A 221 21.08 7.49 6.60
C GLN A 221 20.18 6.97 7.73
N LEU A 222 18.90 6.74 7.46
CA LEU A 222 17.99 6.18 8.45
C LEU A 222 18.36 4.73 8.80
N VAL A 223 18.72 3.92 7.80
CA VAL A 223 19.19 2.54 8.00
C VAL A 223 20.49 2.54 8.83
N PHE A 224 21.44 3.41 8.53
CA PHE A 224 22.68 3.54 9.31
C PHE A 224 22.43 3.95 10.76
N LYS A 225 21.50 4.89 11.00
CA LYS A 225 21.10 5.26 12.36
C LYS A 225 20.50 4.06 13.11
N GLN A 226 19.65 3.29 12.45
CA GLN A 226 19.05 2.09 13.05
C GLN A 226 20.06 0.97 13.28
N ALA A 227 21.09 0.85 12.43
CA ALA A 227 22.21 -0.07 12.63
C ALA A 227 22.99 0.27 13.91
N GLN A 228 23.27 1.56 14.13
CA GLN A 228 23.92 2.05 15.35
C GLN A 228 23.08 1.76 16.60
N GLU A 229 21.76 2.00 16.54
CA GLU A 229 20.83 1.68 17.63
C GLU A 229 20.78 0.17 17.93
N ALA A 230 20.87 -0.68 16.91
CA ALA A 230 20.91 -2.14 17.01
C ALA A 230 22.29 -2.69 17.42
N LYS A 231 23.34 -1.84 17.50
CA LYS A 231 24.73 -2.23 17.74
C LYS A 231 25.27 -3.28 16.75
N LEU A 232 24.83 -3.20 15.49
CA LEU A 232 25.30 -4.05 14.40
C LEU A 232 26.20 -3.27 13.44
N SER A 233 27.04 -4.00 12.69
CA SER A 233 27.78 -3.42 11.57
C SER A 233 26.83 -3.07 10.41
N ASN A 234 27.16 -2.03 9.66
CA ASN A 234 26.39 -1.63 8.48
C ASN A 234 26.30 -2.79 7.48
N GLU A 235 27.40 -3.49 7.23
CA GLU A 235 27.42 -4.67 6.35
C GLU A 235 26.39 -5.72 6.77
N ARG A 236 26.38 -6.12 8.06
CA ARG A 236 25.46 -7.15 8.57
C ARG A 236 24.01 -6.73 8.38
N VAL A 237 23.69 -5.46 8.65
CA VAL A 237 22.32 -4.94 8.48
C VAL A 237 21.87 -5.05 7.03
N PHE A 238 22.73 -4.70 6.07
CA PHE A 238 22.37 -4.78 4.65
C PHE A 238 22.29 -6.22 4.14
N GLN A 239 23.13 -7.15 4.62
CA GLN A 239 22.97 -8.58 4.35
C GLN A 239 21.61 -9.10 4.84
N ILE A 240 21.20 -8.76 6.07
CA ILE A 240 19.89 -9.13 6.62
C ILE A 240 18.76 -8.57 5.73
N ILE A 241 18.87 -7.30 5.31
CA ILE A 241 17.89 -6.69 4.42
C ILE A 241 17.79 -7.46 3.10
N VAL A 242 18.93 -7.83 2.50
CA VAL A 242 18.96 -8.57 1.23
C VAL A 242 18.34 -9.95 1.39
N VAL A 243 18.75 -10.72 2.39
CA VAL A 243 18.27 -12.10 2.65
C VAL A 243 16.77 -12.14 2.95
N ARG A 244 16.29 -11.25 3.81
CA ARG A 244 14.86 -11.18 4.16
C ARG A 244 14.04 -10.41 3.12
N GLY A 245 14.69 -9.84 2.11
CA GLY A 245 14.06 -8.98 1.11
C GLY A 245 13.35 -7.79 1.73
N TRP A 246 13.89 -7.20 2.79
CA TRP A 246 13.27 -6.06 3.47
C TRP A 246 13.46 -4.75 2.71
N GLU A 247 12.59 -3.78 2.98
CA GLU A 247 12.73 -2.44 2.41
C GLU A 247 13.53 -1.49 3.30
N SER A 248 13.68 -1.76 4.58
CA SER A 248 14.43 -0.90 5.51
C SER A 248 14.91 -1.78 6.65
N PHE A 249 15.54 -1.15 7.63
CA PHE A 249 15.88 -1.79 8.88
C PHE A 249 15.40 -0.92 10.04
N LYS A 250 14.94 -1.55 11.12
CA LYS A 250 14.70 -0.92 12.41
C LYS A 250 15.28 -1.79 13.52
N ALA A 251 15.87 -1.16 14.52
CA ALA A 251 16.49 -1.88 15.65
C ALA A 251 15.46 -2.74 16.41
N THR A 252 14.18 -2.34 16.41
CA THR A 252 13.08 -3.03 17.10
C THR A 252 12.51 -4.22 16.34
N TRP A 253 12.98 -4.52 15.12
CA TRP A 253 12.49 -5.65 14.34
C TRP A 253 13.11 -6.97 14.80
N ASN A 254 12.46 -8.10 14.46
CA ASN A 254 12.97 -9.44 14.76
C ASN A 254 14.03 -9.86 13.73
N TRP A 255 15.25 -9.32 13.86
CA TRP A 255 16.39 -9.58 12.96
C TRP A 255 17.44 -10.53 13.56
N GLN A 256 17.34 -10.84 14.85
CA GLN A 256 18.35 -11.56 15.63
C GLN A 256 18.60 -12.97 15.09
N GLU A 257 17.54 -13.69 14.72
CA GLU A 257 17.62 -15.04 14.14
C GLU A 257 18.41 -15.03 12.83
N THR A 258 18.11 -14.08 11.93
CA THR A 258 18.83 -13.96 10.64
C THR A 258 20.29 -13.57 10.85
N ALA A 259 20.55 -12.71 11.83
CA ALA A 259 21.92 -12.32 12.16
C ALA A 259 22.73 -13.53 12.64
N GLN A 260 22.15 -14.40 13.48
CA GLN A 260 22.77 -15.64 13.95
C GLN A 260 23.01 -16.63 12.81
N GLU A 261 22.04 -16.81 11.91
CA GLU A 261 22.19 -17.65 10.71
C GLU A 261 23.34 -17.16 9.81
N LEU A 262 23.43 -15.85 9.60
CA LEU A 262 24.49 -15.24 8.78
C LEU A 262 25.86 -15.31 9.46
N GLU A 263 25.93 -15.12 10.78
CA GLU A 263 27.16 -15.33 11.55
C GLU A 263 27.65 -16.79 11.47
N ALA A 264 26.73 -17.76 11.58
CA ALA A 264 27.07 -19.18 11.49
C ALA A 264 27.64 -19.57 10.11
N LEU A 265 27.21 -18.90 9.03
CA LEU A 265 27.75 -19.10 7.69
C LEU A 265 29.13 -18.47 7.49
N GLU A 266 29.42 -17.38 8.17
CA GLU A 266 30.72 -16.68 8.08
C GLU A 266 31.78 -17.25 9.03
N THR A 267 31.39 -17.98 10.08
CA THR A 267 32.31 -18.76 10.91
C THR A 267 32.43 -20.20 10.38
N PRO A 268 33.42 -20.52 9.52
CA PRO A 268 33.79 -21.91 9.33
C PRO A 268 34.36 -22.42 10.66
N VAL A 269 33.89 -23.60 11.06
CA VAL A 269 34.51 -24.45 12.09
C VAL A 269 36.03 -24.33 11.98
N LYS A 270 36.68 -23.76 13.01
CA LYS A 270 38.11 -23.99 13.25
C LYS A 270 38.25 -25.48 13.55
N THR A 271 38.40 -26.30 12.50
CA THR A 271 38.99 -27.63 12.66
C THR A 271 40.44 -27.37 13.04
N GLU A 272 40.75 -27.58 14.32
CA GLU A 272 42.09 -27.55 14.86
C GLU A 272 43.00 -28.48 14.06
N MET A 273 43.85 -27.90 13.21
CA MET A 273 45.08 -28.57 12.79
C MET A 273 46.12 -28.39 13.89
N ALA A 274 46.02 -29.20 14.95
CA ALA A 274 47.14 -29.42 15.86
C ALA A 274 47.98 -30.58 15.30
N LYS A 275 49.03 -30.25 14.54
CA LYS A 275 50.16 -31.16 14.34
C LYS A 275 50.87 -31.35 15.68
N SER A 276 50.84 -32.55 16.22
CA SER A 276 51.82 -33.01 17.22
C SER A 276 52.59 -34.18 16.61
N ASP A 277 53.83 -33.91 16.18
CA ASP A 277 54.81 -34.93 15.84
C ASP A 277 55.31 -35.61 17.13
N ALA A 278 55.11 -36.92 17.26
CA ALA A 278 55.97 -37.85 18.02
C ALA A 278 55.59 -39.32 17.70
N PRO A 279 56.56 -40.26 17.70
CA PRO A 279 56.47 -41.49 16.90
C PRO A 279 55.74 -42.66 17.57
N VAL A 280 55.30 -43.55 16.68
CA VAL A 280 54.59 -44.82 16.87
C VAL A 280 55.21 -45.75 17.91
N ALA A 281 54.41 -46.18 18.88
CA ALA A 281 54.60 -47.44 19.61
C ALA A 281 53.24 -48.16 19.70
N ALA A 282 53.14 -49.35 19.08
CA ALA A 282 51.96 -50.19 19.12
C ALA A 282 51.80 -50.89 20.49
N PRO A 283 50.56 -51.07 20.96
CA PRO A 283 50.26 -52.30 21.70
C PRO A 283 48.93 -52.95 21.25
N VAL A 284 48.99 -54.22 20.83
CA VAL A 284 48.52 -55.43 21.55
C VAL A 284 46.98 -55.54 21.65
N LEU A 285 46.44 -56.45 20.85
CA LEU A 285 45.07 -56.94 20.90
C LEU A 285 44.83 -57.75 22.19
N LEU A 286 43.96 -57.28 23.08
CA LEU A 286 43.46 -58.06 24.21
C LEU A 286 42.01 -58.49 23.97
N ARG A 287 41.88 -59.82 23.87
CA ARG A 287 40.68 -60.64 23.69
C ARG A 287 39.72 -60.42 24.88
N LYS A 288 38.44 -60.11 24.61
CA LYS A 288 37.39 -60.13 25.65
C LYS A 288 37.05 -61.58 26.01
N GLU A 289 37.36 -61.98 27.23
CA GLU A 289 36.83 -63.22 27.81
C GLU A 289 35.39 -63.00 28.29
N TYR A 290 34.51 -63.94 27.91
CA TYR A 290 33.16 -64.12 28.45
C TYR A 290 33.25 -64.64 29.90
N LYS A 291 32.54 -64.00 30.82
CA LYS A 291 32.22 -64.57 32.14
C LYS A 291 30.73 -64.89 32.21
N GLY A 292 30.43 -66.18 32.26
CA GLY A 292 29.18 -66.69 32.82
C GLY A 292 29.28 -66.83 34.34
N ALA A 293 28.11 -66.79 34.99
CA ALA A 293 27.78 -67.24 36.35
C ALA A 293 26.32 -66.78 36.59
N LYS A 294 25.34 -67.58 36.99
CA LYS A 294 25.25 -68.90 37.61
C LYS A 294 23.92 -69.53 37.21
#